data_AF-A0A7C3KBC0-F1
#
_entry.id   AF-A0A7C3KBC0-F1
#
_cell.length_a   1.000
_cell.length_b   1.000
_cell.length_c   1.000
_cell.angle_alpha   90.00
_cell.angle_beta   90.00
_cell.angle_gamma   90.00
#
_symmetry.space_group_name_H-M   'P 1'
#
loop_
_entity.id
_entity.type
_entity.pdbx_description
1 polymer ?
#
loop_
_entity_poly.entity_id
_entity_poly.type
_entity_poly.pdbx_seq_one_letter_code
_entity_poly.pdbx_strand_id
1 'polypeptide(L)' 'MRAPADHAKPESRQRRPWLGIYFRCCAVYGRIYRNALGTRYTGHCPRCRAEVSARIGPGGTGMRFFEAR' A
#
# COMPACT_ATOMS: atom_id res chain seq x y z
N MET A 1 34.81 9.71 -34.51
CA MET A 1 34.63 8.65 -33.49
C MET A 1 33.55 9.13 -32.51
N ARG A 2 32.40 8.47 -32.42
CA ARG A 2 31.26 8.92 -31.61
C ARG A 2 31.01 7.88 -30.53
N ALA A 3 31.23 8.27 -29.28
CA ALA A 3 31.03 7.42 -28.11
C ALA A 3 29.55 7.02 -27.97
N PRO A 4 29.22 5.78 -27.53
CA PRO A 4 27.84 5.44 -27.22
C PRO A 4 27.43 6.11 -25.91
N ALA A 5 26.29 6.79 -25.94
CA ALA A 5 25.66 7.34 -24.74
C ALA A 5 25.20 6.18 -23.84
N ASP A 6 25.71 6.18 -22.61
CA ASP A 6 25.33 5.29 -21.53
C ASP A 6 23.82 5.43 -21.27
N HIS A 7 23.06 4.38 -21.56
CA HIS A 7 21.62 4.35 -21.28
C HIS A 7 21.44 4.01 -19.80
N ALA A 8 21.47 5.03 -18.95
CA ALA A 8 21.13 4.91 -17.55
C ALA A 8 19.71 4.34 -17.41
N LYS A 9 19.63 3.09 -16.94
CA LYS A 9 18.40 2.33 -16.72
C LYS A 9 17.51 3.09 -15.72
N PRO A 10 16.25 3.45 -16.05
CA PRO A 10 15.41 4.19 -15.14
C PRO A 10 15.16 3.33 -13.90
N GLU A 11 15.63 3.84 -12.76
CA GLU A 11 15.46 3.20 -11.47
C GLU A 11 13.97 2.97 -11.23
N SER A 12 13.60 1.70 -11.12
CA SER A 12 12.22 1.27 -10.95
C SER A 12 11.62 2.00 -9.75
N ARG A 13 10.71 2.96 -10.00
CA ARG A 13 9.89 3.61 -8.97
C ARG A 13 9.30 2.53 -8.07
N GLN A 14 9.90 2.30 -6.91
CA GLN A 14 9.47 1.25 -5.99
C GLN A 14 8.02 1.54 -5.60
N ARG A 15 7.10 0.72 -6.10
CA ARG A 15 5.66 0.91 -5.85
C ARG A 15 5.43 0.77 -4.34
N ARG A 16 4.83 1.80 -3.73
CA ARG A 16 4.55 1.79 -2.29
C ARG A 16 3.73 0.53 -1.93
N PRO A 17 4.15 -0.23 -0.90
CA PRO A 17 3.39 -1.37 -0.42
C PRO A 17 1.96 -0.96 -0.05
N TRP A 18 1.00 -1.79 -0.44
CA TRP A 18 -0.42 -1.57 -0.23
C TRP A 18 -1.10 -2.84 0.28
N LEU A 19 -2.18 -2.66 1.03
CA LEU A 19 -3.11 -3.71 1.43
C LEU A 19 -4.51 -3.40 0.86
N GLY A 20 -5.21 -4.42 0.39
CA GLY A 20 -6.61 -4.34 0.03
C GLY A 20 -7.49 -4.55 1.27
N ILE A 21 -8.41 -3.63 1.52
CA ILE A 21 -9.35 -3.71 2.64
C ILE A 21 -10.77 -3.76 2.08
N TYR A 22 -11.52 -4.78 2.48
CA TYR A 22 -12.97 -4.78 2.33
C TYR A 22 -13.59 -3.98 3.47
N PHE A 23 -14.10 -2.80 3.15
CA PHE A 23 -14.81 -1.95 4.09
C PHE A 23 -16.25 -2.42 4.23
N ARG A 24 -16.58 -3.09 5.32
CA ARG A 24 -17.93 -3.59 5.61
C ARG A 24 -18.93 -2.45 5.76
N CYS A 25 -18.50 -1.27 6.22
CA CYS A 25 -19.35 -0.08 6.38
C CYS A 25 -20.03 0.39 5.08
N CYS A 26 -19.43 0.16 3.91
CA CYS A 26 -20.01 0.52 2.61
C CYS A 26 -19.96 -0.63 1.60
N ALA A 27 -19.67 -1.85 2.07
CA ALA A 27 -19.48 -3.05 1.25
C ALA A 27 -18.54 -2.84 0.04
N VAL A 28 -17.44 -2.10 0.22
CA VAL A 28 -16.54 -1.68 -0.87
C VAL A 28 -15.10 -2.11 -0.61
N TYR A 29 -14.38 -2.50 -1.66
CA TYR A 29 -12.94 -2.70 -1.59
C TYR A 29 -12.19 -1.39 -1.80
N GLY A 30 -11.25 -1.09 -0.91
CA GLY A 30 -10.30 0.00 -1.07
C GLY A 30 -8.87 -0.45 -0.80
N ARG A 31 -7.92 0.44 -1.05
CA ARG A 31 -6.50 0.19 -0.79
C ARG A 31 -6.00 1.13 0.28
N ILE A 32 -5.20 0.59 1.19
CA ILE A 32 -4.50 1.35 2.22
C ILE A 32 -3.00 1.17 2.04
N TYR A 33 -2.22 2.16 2.43
CA TYR A 33 -0.80 2.20 2.14
C TYR A 33 0.02 2.16 3.42
N ARG A 34 1.23 1.62 3.31
CA ARG A 34 2.17 1.64 4.42
C ARG A 34 2.52 3.08 4.76
N ASN A 35 2.57 3.39 6.05
CA ASN A 35 3.11 4.65 6.54
C ASN A 35 4.64 4.73 6.26
N ALA A 36 5.19 5.95 6.33
CA ALA A 36 6.63 6.17 6.11
C ALA A 36 7.51 5.39 7.09
N LEU A 37 7.06 5.25 8.35
CA LEU A 37 7.76 4.51 9.40
C LEU A 37 7.73 2.98 9.22
N GLY A 38 6.91 2.45 8.31
CA GLY A 38 6.78 1.01 8.11
C GLY A 38 6.16 0.23 9.27
N THR A 39 5.47 0.91 10.19
CA THR A 39 4.89 0.31 11.41
C THR A 39 3.41 -0.01 11.28
N ARG A 40 2.70 0.62 10.33
CA ARG A 40 1.28 0.37 10.09
C ARG A 40 0.88 0.72 8.66
N TYR A 41 -0.19 0.11 8.19
CA TYR A 41 -0.93 0.55 7.03
C TYR A 41 -2.09 1.43 7.46
N THR A 42 -2.28 2.56 6.79
CA THR A 42 -3.35 3.51 7.07
C THR A 42 -4.06 3.92 5.79
N GLY A 43 -5.36 4.20 5.91
CA GLY A 43 -6.17 4.72 4.82
C GLY A 43 -7.62 4.88 5.25
N HIS A 44 -8.49 5.11 4.26
CA HIS A 44 -9.89 5.42 4.52
C HIS A 44 -10.81 4.69 3.55
N CYS A 45 -12.06 4.48 3.97
CA CYS A 45 -13.12 4.02 3.08
C CYS A 45 -13.37 5.08 1.99
N PRO A 46 -13.39 4.72 0.69
CA PRO A 46 -13.61 5.68 -0.39
C PRO A 46 -15.03 6.28 -0.42
N ARG A 47 -15.97 5.71 0.35
CA ARG A 47 -17.39 6.14 0.40
C ARG A 47 -17.68 7.02 1.60
N CYS A 48 -17.45 6.51 2.81
CA CYS A 48 -17.76 7.21 4.06
C CYS A 48 -16.56 7.88 4.73
N ARG A 49 -15.34 7.68 4.19
CA ARG A 49 -14.07 8.17 4.78
C ARG A 49 -13.75 7.60 6.17
N ALA A 50 -14.40 6.50 6.58
CA ALA A 50 -14.03 5.77 7.80
C ALA A 50 -12.54 5.45 7.81
N GLU A 51 -11.84 5.83 8.87
CA GLU A 51 -10.42 5.56 9.04
C GLU A 51 -10.20 4.08 9.37
N VAL A 52 -9.18 3.51 8.74
CA VAL A 52 -8.70 2.16 9.05
C VAL A 52 -7.19 2.20 9.27
N SER A 53 -6.73 1.47 10.29
CA SER A 53 -5.31 1.27 10.53
C SER A 53 -5.02 -0.19 10.87
N ALA A 54 -4.00 -0.76 10.23
CA ALA A 54 -3.53 -2.12 10.47
C ALA A 54 -2.06 -2.06 10.91
N ARG A 55 -1.77 -2.53 12.11
CA ARG A 55 -0.39 -2.56 12.65
C ARG A 55 0.41 -3.69 11.99
N ILE A 56 1.70 -3.45 11.77
CA ILE A 56 2.63 -4.46 11.25
C ILE A 56 3.35 -5.07 12.47
N GLY A 57 2.99 -6.30 12.82
CA GLY A 57 3.63 -7.05 13.91
C GLY A 57 4.94 -7.73 13.48
N PRO A 58 5.77 -8.16 14.44
CA PRO A 58 6.95 -8.96 14.16
C PRO A 58 6.54 -10.29 13.50
N GLY A 59 7.13 -10.57 12.33
CA GLY A 59 6.73 -11.70 11.46
C GLY A 59 5.86 -11.30 10.26
N GLY A 60 5.23 -10.11 10.32
CA GLY A 60 4.34 -9.63 9.26
C GLY A 60 3.26 -10.65 8.88
N THR A 61 2.62 -10.45 7.75
CA THR A 61 1.83 -11.51 7.12
C THR A 61 1.93 -11.37 5.61
N GLY A 62 1.92 -12.51 4.91
CA GLY A 62 1.88 -12.55 3.45
C GLY A 62 0.51 -12.19 2.88
N MET A 63 -0.53 -12.15 3.73
CA MET A 63 -1.87 -11.75 3.32
C MET A 63 -1.92 -10.26 2.96
N ARG A 64 -2.49 -9.99 1.77
CA ARG A 64 -2.65 -8.64 1.24
C ARG A 64 -4.07 -8.12 1.33
N PHE A 65 -5.04 -9.00 1.61
CA PHE A 65 -6.46 -8.68 1.65
C PHE A 65 -7.00 -8.91 3.05
N PHE A 66 -7.63 -7.90 3.62
CA PHE A 66 -8.29 -7.96 4.93
C PHE A 66 -9.69 -7.34 4.81
N GLU A 67 -10.46 -7.48 5.87
CA GLU A 67 -11.73 -6.77 6.04
C GLU A 67 -11.69 -5.87 7.25
N ALA A 68 -12.33 -4.71 7.15
CA ALA A 68 -12.50 -3.74 8.23
C ALA A 68 -13.99 -3.53 8.46
N ARG A 69 -14.40 -3.62 9.72
CA ARG A 69 -15.78 -3.38 10.16
C ARG A 69 -16.03 -1.91 10.42
#